data_AF-A0A838J5A3-F1
#
_entry.id   AF-A0A838J5A3-F1
#
_cell.length_a   1.000
_cell.length_b   1.000
_cell.length_c   1.000
_cell.angle_alpha   90.00
_cell.angle_beta   90.00
_cell.angle_gamma   90.00
#
_symmetry.space_group_name_H-M   'P 1'
#
loop_
_entity.id
_entity.type
_entity.pdbx_description
1 polymer ?
#
loop_
_entity_poly.entity_id
_entity_poly.type
_entity_poly.pdbx_seq_one_letter_code
_entity_poly.pdbx_strand_id
1 'polypeptide(L)'
;MSREQGNIERYLQVQRAHGPAWSPDSTQIAFVADTSGLDQAWLRTLGEPEPRQLTDFPDRVGQVAWSPAGEYLLVTVDAGGNEHDQLYVLSVKSEEIRALTQAPEVIHNFGSWSPDGQSICYSSNQRHPAFFDVWVMNIFTGETRCVLQRDASLMPNVWSPDGTTLVVTRLQTEMDMDLLLVYLDGHEPRVLTAHQAEATYEHPCFAPDGQTLYILSNYQREFLAPASLDLSTTTEGSVHVPISYLVDTSWDAEAGLALSPDGKKLAWALNENGRSRLVFYDLKSARELPVSALSAGVVEGLTWSPKGMQVAFSFNGTTHNGNIWLVSVDETKAREPQQITSIAMNVEPSTLVEPELIHYPSFDGLEIPAYYYRPRGTSRVTEDGLQPVIIFVHGGPESQFRPLYAAPWMPPFQYYLNLGFAILAPNVRGSSGYGKKYVHLDDVGLRPNSVADLKAGVEWLIREGKADPKRIGIMGRSYGGYMVLAAITTYPELWAAAVDMVGIANFVSFLENTGPW
;
A
#
# COMPACT_ATOMS: atom_id res chain seq x y z
N MET A 1 13.15 7.87 -37.02
CA MET A 1 12.81 7.97 -35.59
C MET A 1 13.28 9.33 -35.11
N SER A 2 12.38 10.25 -34.76
CA SER A 2 12.80 11.54 -34.23
C SER A 2 13.53 11.31 -32.89
N ARG A 3 14.55 12.11 -32.60
CA ARG A 3 15.33 12.04 -31.34
C ARG A 3 14.47 12.05 -30.07
N GLU A 4 13.23 12.51 -30.16
CA GLU A 4 12.31 12.67 -29.03
C GLU A 4 11.56 11.38 -28.62
N GLN A 5 11.37 10.41 -29.52
CA GLN A 5 10.64 9.16 -29.21
C GLN A 5 11.46 8.13 -28.43
N GLY A 6 12.77 8.35 -28.24
CA GLY A 6 13.69 7.37 -27.66
C GLY A 6 14.21 7.69 -26.26
N ASN A 7 13.83 8.82 -25.65
CA ASN A 7 14.39 9.22 -24.36
C ASN A 7 13.61 8.60 -23.19
N ILE A 8 14.17 7.57 -22.57
CA ILE A 8 13.63 6.92 -21.36
C ILE A 8 13.51 7.89 -20.17
N GLU A 9 14.36 8.93 -20.10
CA GLU A 9 14.37 9.89 -18.99
C GLU A 9 13.01 10.56 -18.78
N ARG A 10 12.25 10.83 -19.85
CA ARG A 10 10.92 11.45 -19.73
C ARG A 10 9.95 10.58 -18.92
N TYR A 11 10.01 9.27 -19.09
CA TYR A 11 9.18 8.33 -18.34
C TYR A 11 9.66 8.20 -16.88
N LEU A 12 10.97 8.24 -16.65
CA LEU A 12 11.58 8.14 -15.32
C LEU A 12 11.40 9.40 -14.45
N GLN A 13 11.13 10.55 -15.08
CA GLN A 13 10.92 11.84 -14.43
C GLN A 13 9.44 12.15 -14.15
N VAL A 14 8.58 11.13 -14.21
CA VAL A 14 7.17 11.27 -13.80
C VAL A 14 7.13 11.36 -12.29
N GLN A 15 6.63 12.48 -11.79
CA GLN A 15 6.54 12.78 -10.37
C GLN A 15 5.20 12.31 -9.79
N ARG A 16 5.06 12.27 -8.47
CA ARG A 16 3.82 11.91 -7.76
C ARG A 16 3.62 12.69 -6.47
N ALA A 17 2.37 12.75 -6.01
CA ALA A 17 1.97 13.14 -4.67
C ALA A 17 1.13 12.03 -4.03
N HIS A 18 1.37 11.76 -2.75
CA HIS A 18 0.69 10.70 -2.00
C HIS A 18 0.63 11.00 -0.49
N GLY A 19 -0.09 10.17 0.26
CA GLY A 19 -0.16 10.22 1.74
C GLY A 19 -0.77 11.51 2.31
N PRO A 20 -2.05 11.83 2.03
CA PRO A 20 -2.66 13.06 2.53
C PRO A 20 -2.91 13.01 4.04
N ALA A 21 -2.62 14.10 4.74
CA ALA A 21 -2.89 14.32 6.16
C ALA A 21 -3.60 15.67 6.36
N TRP A 22 -4.76 15.66 7.00
CA TRP A 22 -5.57 16.87 7.20
C TRP A 22 -5.09 17.74 8.36
N SER A 23 -5.18 19.06 8.18
CA SER A 23 -5.13 19.99 9.31
C SER A 23 -6.36 19.83 10.21
N PRO A 24 -6.25 20.07 11.54
CA PRO A 24 -7.37 19.98 12.49
C PRO A 24 -8.60 20.83 12.11
N ASP A 25 -8.37 21.95 11.43
CA ASP A 25 -9.45 22.84 11.00
C ASP A 25 -10.04 22.50 9.61
N SER A 26 -9.54 21.44 8.97
CA SER A 26 -9.93 20.97 7.63
C SER A 26 -9.73 22.00 6.51
N THR A 27 -8.79 22.93 6.67
CA THR A 27 -8.49 23.96 5.65
C THR A 27 -7.22 23.67 4.85
N GLN A 28 -6.37 22.77 5.34
CA GLN A 28 -5.10 22.43 4.72
C GLN A 28 -4.88 20.91 4.70
N ILE A 29 -4.07 20.45 3.74
CA ILE A 29 -3.67 19.06 3.59
C ILE A 29 -2.15 19.03 3.41
N ALA A 30 -1.47 18.34 4.32
CA ALA A 30 -0.07 17.95 4.12
C ALA A 30 -0.01 16.65 3.32
N PHE A 31 1.04 16.47 2.52
CA PHE A 31 1.25 15.27 1.71
C PHE A 31 2.73 15.10 1.37
N VAL A 32 3.11 13.93 0.86
CA VAL A 32 4.46 13.66 0.35
C VAL A 32 4.46 13.82 -1.17
N ALA A 33 5.46 14.50 -1.72
CA ALA A 33 5.67 14.57 -3.17
C ALA A 33 7.15 14.72 -3.55
N ASP A 34 7.50 14.17 -4.70
CA ASP A 34 8.86 14.15 -5.27
C ASP A 34 9.14 15.30 -6.27
N THR A 35 8.32 16.35 -6.23
CA THR A 35 8.40 17.49 -7.16
C THR A 35 9.77 18.19 -7.14
N SER A 36 10.47 18.17 -6.01
CA SER A 36 11.82 18.74 -5.81
C SER A 36 12.96 17.75 -6.09
N GLY A 37 12.65 16.53 -6.53
CA GLY A 37 13.61 15.49 -6.94
C GLY A 37 13.63 14.25 -6.03
N LEU A 38 13.34 14.42 -4.75
CA LEU A 38 13.12 13.34 -3.77
C LEU A 38 11.77 13.57 -3.09
N ASP A 39 11.16 12.50 -2.57
CA ASP A 39 9.97 12.61 -1.74
C ASP A 39 10.24 13.56 -0.56
N GLN A 40 9.48 14.65 -0.46
CA GLN A 40 9.53 15.66 0.60
C GLN A 40 8.13 15.95 1.12
N ALA A 41 8.00 16.62 2.27
CA ALA A 41 6.70 17.06 2.77
C ALA A 41 6.26 18.36 2.08
N TRP A 42 4.98 18.42 1.72
CA TRP A 42 4.33 19.55 1.07
C TRP A 42 3.02 19.89 1.77
N LEU A 43 2.54 21.12 1.57
CA LEU A 43 1.29 21.62 2.12
C LEU A 43 0.42 22.26 1.05
N ARG A 44 -0.86 21.93 1.07
CA ARG A 44 -1.89 22.56 0.24
C ARG A 44 -2.93 23.26 1.11
N THR A 45 -3.09 24.56 0.96
CA THR A 45 -4.25 25.29 1.50
C THR A 45 -5.40 25.23 0.52
N LEU A 46 -6.59 24.83 0.98
CA LEU A 46 -7.77 24.76 0.14
C LEU A 46 -8.21 26.16 -0.32
N GLY A 47 -8.41 26.33 -1.62
CA GLY A 47 -8.81 27.60 -2.24
C GLY A 47 -7.66 28.47 -2.72
N GLU A 48 -6.42 28.23 -2.27
CA GLU A 48 -5.22 28.80 -2.91
C GLU A 48 -4.91 28.03 -4.20
N PRO A 49 -4.05 28.50 -5.13
CA PRO A 49 -3.76 27.75 -6.36
C PRO A 49 -2.65 26.70 -6.22
N GLU A 50 -1.57 27.00 -5.48
CA GLU A 50 -0.35 26.18 -5.47
C GLU A 50 -0.07 25.54 -4.09
N PRO A 51 0.53 24.34 -4.03
CA PRO A 51 1.13 23.82 -2.80
C PRO A 51 2.48 24.48 -2.49
N ARG A 52 2.91 24.41 -1.22
CA ARG A 52 4.24 24.83 -0.78
C ARG A 52 5.04 23.65 -0.24
N GLN A 53 6.34 23.61 -0.53
CA GLN A 53 7.26 22.63 0.06
C GLN A 53 7.52 23.01 1.52
N LEU A 54 7.56 22.01 2.40
CA LEU A 54 7.79 22.19 3.84
C LEU A 54 9.18 21.73 4.30
N THR A 55 9.78 20.78 3.59
CA THR A 55 11.05 20.16 3.97
C THR A 55 11.99 20.08 2.78
N ASP A 56 13.29 20.08 3.05
CA ASP A 56 14.36 19.90 2.06
C ASP A 56 15.45 19.00 2.64
N PHE A 57 15.05 17.80 3.07
CA PHE A 57 15.99 16.82 3.61
C PHE A 57 16.89 16.27 2.49
N PRO A 58 18.14 15.87 2.81
CA PRO A 58 19.02 15.21 1.84
C PRO A 58 18.52 13.82 1.41
N ASP A 59 17.64 13.21 2.20
CA ASP A 59 17.04 11.90 1.99
C ASP A 59 15.51 11.99 1.90
N ARG A 60 14.86 10.87 1.56
CA ARG A 60 13.42 10.85 1.28
C ARG A 60 12.60 10.99 2.57
N VAL A 61 11.53 11.77 2.50
CA VAL A 61 10.45 11.74 3.49
C VAL A 61 9.53 10.57 3.15
N GLY A 62 9.39 9.60 4.04
CA GLY A 62 8.55 8.42 3.84
C GLY A 62 7.07 8.66 4.13
N GLN A 63 6.78 9.39 5.21
CA GLN A 63 5.41 9.64 5.68
C GLN A 63 5.26 11.06 6.22
N VAL A 64 4.04 11.61 6.13
CA VAL A 64 3.60 12.78 6.89
C VAL A 64 2.33 12.48 7.68
N ALA A 65 2.27 12.94 8.93
CA ALA A 65 1.09 12.79 9.79
C ALA A 65 0.83 14.07 10.59
N TRP A 66 -0.37 14.63 10.48
CA TRP A 66 -0.73 15.86 11.19
C TRP A 66 -1.24 15.58 12.61
N SER A 67 -0.71 16.32 13.58
CA SER A 67 -1.24 16.33 14.94
C SER A 67 -2.73 16.69 14.96
N PRO A 68 -3.59 15.92 15.65
CA PRO A 68 -5.04 16.15 15.66
C PRO A 68 -5.46 17.44 16.38
N ALA A 69 -4.56 18.05 17.16
CA ALA A 69 -4.89 19.18 18.03
C ALA A 69 -4.04 20.44 17.79
N GLY A 70 -3.09 20.40 16.85
CA GLY A 70 -2.06 21.44 16.75
C GLY A 70 -1.54 21.74 15.35
N GLU A 71 -0.47 22.52 15.33
CA GLU A 71 0.22 22.97 14.12
C GLU A 71 1.40 22.07 13.72
N TYR A 72 1.56 20.94 14.39
CA TYR A 72 2.71 20.06 14.21
C TYR A 72 2.42 18.94 13.22
N LEU A 73 3.40 18.66 12.37
CA LEU A 73 3.49 17.50 11.49
C LEU A 73 4.58 16.58 12.01
N LEU A 74 4.33 15.28 11.99
CA LEU A 74 5.38 14.26 12.10
C LEU A 74 5.78 13.86 10.68
N VAL A 75 7.08 13.73 10.47
CA VAL A 75 7.64 13.18 9.23
C VAL A 75 8.65 12.08 9.54
N THR A 76 8.68 11.04 8.71
CA THR A 76 9.70 9.99 8.77
C THR A 76 10.73 10.19 7.66
N VAL A 77 11.99 9.95 7.98
CA VAL A 77 13.11 10.11 7.02
C VAL A 77 14.09 8.95 7.21
N ASP A 78 14.39 8.22 6.14
CA ASP A 78 15.42 7.18 6.13
C ASP A 78 16.79 7.75 5.71
N ALA A 79 17.84 6.93 5.70
CA ALA A 79 19.15 7.34 5.22
C ALA A 79 19.59 6.45 4.05
N GLY A 80 19.71 7.04 2.85
CA GLY A 80 20.16 6.33 1.65
C GLY A 80 19.29 5.12 1.28
N GLY A 81 18.02 5.10 1.68
CA GLY A 81 17.13 3.96 1.41
C GLY A 81 17.36 2.73 2.29
N ASN A 82 17.95 2.90 3.47
CA ASN A 82 18.16 1.80 4.42
C ASN A 82 16.90 1.38 5.20
N GLU A 83 15.78 2.10 5.04
CA GLU A 83 14.50 1.85 5.72
C GLU A 83 14.58 1.92 7.27
N HIS A 84 15.62 2.54 7.81
CA HIS A 84 15.77 2.81 9.24
C HIS A 84 15.22 4.20 9.58
N ASP A 85 13.91 4.35 9.46
CA ASP A 85 13.23 5.62 9.63
C ASP A 85 13.59 6.31 10.96
N GLN A 86 13.91 7.60 10.86
CA GLN A 86 14.02 8.51 11.99
C GLN A 86 12.81 9.44 12.02
N LEU A 87 12.36 9.79 13.22
CA LEU A 87 11.17 10.59 13.44
C LEU A 87 11.56 12.05 13.64
N TYR A 88 10.87 12.95 12.93
CA TYR A 88 11.00 14.39 13.08
C TYR A 88 9.64 15.01 13.33
N VAL A 89 9.63 16.15 14.01
CA VAL A 89 8.46 17.02 14.13
C VAL A 89 8.75 18.37 13.49
N LEU A 90 7.77 18.86 12.73
CA LEU A 90 7.80 20.14 12.03
C LEU A 90 6.64 21.01 12.52
N SER A 91 6.90 22.29 12.82
CA SER A 91 5.83 23.29 13.01
C SER A 91 5.43 23.90 11.67
N VAL A 92 4.15 23.80 11.31
CA VAL A 92 3.63 24.40 10.06
C VAL A 92 3.68 25.93 10.09
N LYS A 93 3.64 26.56 11.28
CA LYS A 93 3.68 28.03 11.43
C LYS A 93 5.08 28.61 11.46
N SER A 94 5.99 28.04 12.25
CA SER A 94 7.36 28.56 12.36
C SER A 94 8.33 27.93 11.36
N GLU A 95 7.94 26.82 10.71
CA GLU A 95 8.77 26.00 9.83
C GLU A 95 9.99 25.39 10.52
N GLU A 96 9.99 25.40 11.86
CA GLU A 96 11.03 24.77 12.66
C GLU A 96 10.88 23.24 12.60
N ILE A 97 11.99 22.58 12.26
CA ILE A 97 12.11 21.11 12.23
C ILE A 97 12.99 20.68 13.40
N ARG A 98 12.53 19.67 14.14
CA ARG A 98 13.30 19.05 15.22
C ARG A 98 13.26 17.53 15.12
N ALA A 99 14.44 16.92 15.22
CA ALA A 99 14.56 15.48 15.35
C ALA A 99 13.97 15.00 16.69
N LEU A 100 13.11 14.00 16.63
CA LEU A 100 12.58 13.28 17.79
C LEU A 100 13.44 12.05 18.12
N THR A 101 14.00 11.40 17.09
CA THR A 101 14.94 10.29 17.24
C THR A 101 16.24 10.56 16.46
N GLN A 102 17.36 10.04 16.97
CA GLN A 102 18.70 10.20 16.39
C GLN A 102 19.53 8.93 16.62
N ALA A 103 19.07 7.81 16.07
CA ALA A 103 19.71 6.50 16.18
C ALA A 103 19.65 5.78 14.82
N PRO A 104 20.59 6.04 13.89
CA PRO A 104 20.52 5.58 12.49
C PRO A 104 20.59 4.06 12.33
N GLU A 105 21.09 3.33 13.33
CA GLU A 105 21.10 1.87 13.39
C GLU A 105 19.77 1.27 13.89
N VAL A 106 18.86 2.10 14.37
CA VAL A 106 17.58 1.70 14.95
C VAL A 106 16.44 2.06 14.00
N ILE A 107 15.50 1.13 13.85
CA ILE A 107 14.27 1.34 13.09
C ILE A 107 13.22 1.95 14.02
N HIS A 108 12.53 2.99 13.57
CA HIS A 108 11.39 3.58 14.26
C HIS A 108 10.17 3.59 13.34
N ASN A 109 9.16 2.79 13.67
CA ASN A 109 7.91 2.78 12.91
C ASN A 109 6.89 3.66 13.63
N PHE A 110 6.53 4.79 13.03
CA PHE A 110 5.49 5.65 13.58
C PHE A 110 4.13 4.92 13.63
N GLY A 111 3.41 5.07 14.74
CA GLY A 111 2.03 4.58 14.88
C GLY A 111 1.02 5.69 14.68
N SER A 112 0.80 6.49 15.72
CA SER A 112 -0.16 7.61 15.69
C SER A 112 0.13 8.68 16.73
N TRP A 113 -0.52 9.83 16.54
CA TRP A 113 -0.61 10.89 17.53
C TRP A 113 -1.58 10.55 18.65
N SER A 114 -1.28 11.00 19.87
CA SER A 114 -2.26 11.03 20.95
C SER A 114 -3.42 11.99 20.60
N PRO A 115 -4.63 11.78 21.15
CA PRO A 115 -5.80 12.62 20.83
C PRO A 115 -5.60 14.11 21.15
N ASP A 116 -4.80 14.42 22.17
CA ASP A 116 -4.45 15.79 22.57
C ASP A 116 -3.31 16.39 21.74
N GLY A 117 -2.72 15.62 20.81
CA GLY A 117 -1.66 16.05 19.91
C GLY A 117 -0.31 16.33 20.55
N GLN A 118 -0.11 15.98 21.83
CA GLN A 118 1.13 16.25 22.57
C GLN A 118 2.13 15.11 22.54
N SER A 119 1.69 13.90 22.23
CA SER A 119 2.52 12.71 22.22
C SER A 119 2.33 11.92 20.93
N ILE A 120 3.31 11.06 20.65
CA ILE A 120 3.25 10.06 19.58
C ILE A 120 3.46 8.67 20.18
N CYS A 121 2.92 7.65 19.54
CA CYS A 121 3.35 6.27 19.73
C CYS A 121 4.11 5.78 18.50
N TYR A 122 5.09 4.91 18.74
CA TYR A 122 5.92 4.30 17.69
C TYR A 122 6.44 2.94 18.18
N SER A 123 6.85 2.08 17.26
CA SER A 123 7.63 0.89 17.62
C SER A 123 9.10 1.08 17.30
N SER A 124 9.96 0.39 18.06
CA SER A 124 11.40 0.46 17.88
C SER A 124 12.09 -0.84 18.23
N ASN A 125 13.10 -1.20 17.46
CA ASN A 125 13.98 -2.34 17.72
C ASN A 125 15.23 -1.99 18.55
N GLN A 126 15.25 -0.83 19.20
CA GLN A 126 16.41 -0.36 19.98
C GLN A 126 16.87 -1.32 21.09
N ARG A 127 15.95 -2.14 21.63
CA ARG A 127 16.29 -3.14 22.66
C ARG A 127 17.03 -4.33 22.05
N HIS A 128 16.56 -4.82 20.91
CA HIS A 128 17.08 -6.01 20.24
C HIS A 128 16.68 -5.98 18.76
N PRO A 129 17.60 -6.25 17.81
CA PRO A 129 17.33 -6.05 16.39
C PRO A 129 16.17 -6.90 15.85
N ALA A 130 15.86 -8.03 16.48
CA ALA A 130 14.77 -8.94 16.09
C ALA A 130 13.38 -8.58 16.64
N PHE A 131 13.27 -7.66 17.60
CA PHE A 131 12.03 -7.42 18.33
C PHE A 131 11.67 -5.94 18.30
N PHE A 132 10.40 -5.63 18.15
CA PHE A 132 9.90 -4.26 18.17
C PHE A 132 9.04 -4.05 19.40
N ASP A 133 9.47 -3.14 20.28
CA ASP A 133 8.72 -2.73 21.46
C ASP A 133 7.92 -1.46 21.16
N VAL A 134 6.85 -1.21 21.90
CA VAL A 134 5.99 -0.02 21.72
C VAL A 134 6.36 1.07 22.71
N TRP A 135 6.55 2.28 22.19
CA TRP A 135 6.97 3.46 22.93
C TRP A 135 5.96 4.60 22.77
N VAL A 136 5.91 5.46 23.78
CA VAL A 136 5.22 6.75 23.75
C VAL A 136 6.22 7.85 24.04
N MET A 137 6.21 8.92 23.24
CA MET A 137 7.06 10.09 23.41
C MET A 137 6.21 11.35 23.48
N ASN A 138 6.42 12.17 24.51
CA ASN A 138 5.91 13.55 24.51
C ASN A 138 6.79 14.39 23.59
N ILE A 139 6.20 15.02 22.57
CA ILE A 139 7.00 15.73 21.57
C ILE A 139 7.65 16.97 22.16
N PHE A 140 7.07 17.64 23.15
CA PHE A 140 7.57 18.91 23.70
C PHE A 140 8.71 18.71 24.71
N THR A 141 8.58 17.72 25.58
CA THR A 141 9.57 17.45 26.64
C THR A 141 10.65 16.46 26.20
N GLY A 142 10.36 15.63 25.18
CA GLY A 142 11.21 14.51 24.79
C GLY A 142 11.15 13.33 25.76
N GLU A 143 10.27 13.37 26.76
CA GLU A 143 10.08 12.26 27.69
C GLU A 143 9.54 11.04 26.94
N THR A 144 10.21 9.91 27.11
CA THR A 144 9.88 8.64 26.45
C THR A 144 9.59 7.56 27.48
N ARG A 145 8.60 6.70 27.19
CA ARG A 145 8.30 5.50 27.97
C ARG A 145 8.02 4.30 27.07
N CYS A 146 8.55 3.15 27.43
CA CYS A 146 8.13 1.87 26.85
C CYS A 146 6.80 1.46 27.49
N VAL A 147 5.77 1.23 26.66
CA VAL A 147 4.43 0.87 27.13
C VAL A 147 4.10 -0.61 26.90
N LEU A 148 4.82 -1.26 25.97
CA LEU A 148 4.75 -2.71 25.80
C LEU A 148 6.07 -3.25 25.30
N GLN A 149 6.66 -4.17 26.07
CA GLN A 149 7.89 -4.88 25.72
C GLN A 149 7.62 -6.38 25.63
N ARG A 150 7.91 -6.99 24.47
CA ARG A 150 7.77 -8.44 24.23
C ARG A 150 8.78 -8.89 23.18
N ASP A 151 9.16 -10.16 23.21
CA ASP A 151 9.99 -10.77 22.17
C ASP A 151 9.12 -11.11 20.95
N ALA A 152 8.64 -10.05 20.28
CA ALA A 152 7.74 -10.09 19.14
C ALA A 152 7.92 -8.83 18.28
N SER A 153 7.35 -8.84 17.08
CA SER A 153 7.19 -7.62 16.27
C SER A 153 5.86 -6.95 16.64
N LEU A 154 5.94 -5.79 17.30
CA LEU A 154 4.79 -5.00 17.72
C LEU A 154 4.71 -3.69 16.91
N MET A 155 3.51 -3.35 16.46
CA MET A 155 3.25 -2.13 15.70
C MET A 155 2.06 -1.37 16.33
N PRO A 156 2.27 -0.20 16.94
CA PRO A 156 1.16 0.60 17.44
C PRO A 156 0.35 1.17 16.28
N ASN A 157 -0.98 1.13 16.40
CA ASN A 157 -1.89 1.68 15.40
C ASN A 157 -2.51 2.99 15.89
N VAL A 158 -3.49 2.90 16.80
CA VAL A 158 -4.38 4.03 17.15
C VAL A 158 -4.59 4.14 18.65
N TRP A 159 -4.70 5.37 19.15
CA TRP A 159 -5.10 5.67 20.52
C TRP A 159 -6.61 5.57 20.71
N SER A 160 -7.05 5.17 21.91
CA SER A 160 -8.45 5.37 22.29
C SER A 160 -8.77 6.86 22.36
N PRO A 161 -10.04 7.27 22.12
CA PRO A 161 -10.43 8.68 22.12
C PRO A 161 -10.15 9.42 23.43
N ASP A 162 -10.17 8.70 24.55
CA ASP A 162 -9.87 9.24 25.89
C ASP A 162 -8.36 9.31 26.20
N GLY A 163 -7.51 8.79 25.30
CA GLY A 163 -6.06 8.81 25.44
C GLY A 163 -5.50 7.83 26.48
N THR A 164 -6.27 6.84 26.95
CA THR A 164 -5.83 5.94 28.03
C THR A 164 -5.29 4.58 27.54
N THR A 165 -5.59 4.20 26.29
CA THR A 165 -5.17 2.92 25.71
C THR A 165 -4.68 3.05 24.26
N LEU A 166 -3.98 2.03 23.79
CA LEU A 166 -3.50 1.87 22.42
C LEU A 166 -3.97 0.54 21.83
N VAL A 167 -4.37 0.54 20.56
CA VAL A 167 -4.46 -0.70 19.78
C VAL A 167 -3.10 -0.96 19.14
N VAL A 168 -2.54 -2.15 19.40
CA VAL A 168 -1.22 -2.59 18.90
C VAL A 168 -1.41 -3.89 18.12
N THR A 169 -0.86 -3.95 16.92
CA THR A 169 -0.73 -5.20 16.16
C THR A 169 0.48 -5.96 16.68
N ARG A 170 0.31 -7.25 16.94
CA ARG A 170 1.40 -8.21 17.12
C ARG A 170 1.44 -9.08 15.87
N LEU A 171 2.53 -9.01 15.11
CA LEU A 171 2.71 -9.76 13.87
C LEU A 171 3.30 -11.15 14.16
N GLN A 172 2.67 -12.20 13.64
CA GLN A 172 3.23 -13.56 13.62
C GLN A 172 3.78 -13.90 12.23
N THR A 173 3.01 -13.59 11.19
CA THR A 173 3.40 -13.60 9.78
C THR A 173 2.66 -12.47 9.06
N GLU A 174 2.97 -12.20 7.78
CA GLU A 174 2.24 -11.19 7.00
C GLU A 174 0.73 -11.45 6.90
N MET A 175 0.31 -12.72 6.98
CA MET A 175 -1.10 -13.10 6.91
C MET A 175 -1.71 -13.46 8.28
N ASP A 176 -0.91 -13.49 9.36
CA ASP A 176 -1.33 -13.91 10.70
C ASP A 176 -0.90 -12.87 11.75
N MET A 177 -1.87 -12.20 12.37
CA MET A 177 -1.60 -11.13 13.34
C MET A 177 -2.65 -11.06 14.44
N ASP A 178 -2.31 -10.55 15.62
CA ASP A 178 -3.28 -10.22 16.69
C ASP A 178 -3.40 -8.72 16.91
N LEU A 179 -4.59 -8.25 17.27
CA LEU A 179 -4.79 -6.94 17.89
C LEU A 179 -4.77 -7.05 19.42
N LEU A 180 -3.99 -6.17 20.04
CA LEU A 180 -3.87 -6.01 21.49
C LEU A 180 -4.43 -4.64 21.89
N LEU A 181 -5.16 -4.58 23.00
CA LEU A 181 -5.47 -3.34 23.71
C LEU A 181 -4.46 -3.16 24.85
N VAL A 182 -3.59 -2.16 24.73
CA VAL A 182 -2.52 -1.85 25.68
C VAL A 182 -2.94 -0.68 26.55
N TYR A 183 -2.89 -0.85 27.87
CA TYR A 183 -3.24 0.18 28.84
C TYR A 183 -2.02 1.03 29.21
N LEU A 184 -2.18 2.35 29.18
CA LEU A 184 -1.07 3.27 29.38
C LEU A 184 -0.69 3.48 30.85
N ASP A 185 -1.50 2.98 31.78
CA ASP A 185 -1.24 2.92 33.21
C ASP A 185 -0.41 1.68 33.62
N GLY A 186 -0.12 0.78 32.68
CA GLY A 186 0.72 -0.39 32.88
C GLY A 186 -0.02 -1.68 33.26
N HIS A 187 -1.36 -1.70 33.18
CA HIS A 187 -2.09 -2.98 33.24
C HIS A 187 -1.69 -3.93 32.11
N GLU A 188 -1.82 -5.24 32.36
CA GLU A 188 -1.49 -6.25 31.34
C GLU A 188 -2.34 -6.03 30.07
N PRO A 189 -1.72 -6.07 28.88
CA PRO A 189 -2.45 -5.94 27.62
C PRO A 189 -3.50 -7.03 27.46
N ARG A 190 -4.61 -6.66 26.83
CA ARG A 190 -5.67 -7.57 26.47
C ARG A 190 -5.57 -7.95 25.00
N VAL A 191 -5.56 -9.24 24.70
CA VAL A 191 -5.69 -9.73 23.31
C VAL A 191 -7.15 -9.58 22.87
N LEU A 192 -7.40 -8.86 21.77
CA LEU A 192 -8.75 -8.62 21.24
C LEU A 192 -9.19 -9.71 20.27
N THR A 193 -8.25 -10.21 19.46
CA THR A 193 -8.52 -11.08 18.31
C THR A 193 -7.80 -12.43 18.40
N ALA A 194 -7.72 -13.02 19.59
CA ALA A 194 -7.09 -14.33 19.75
C ALA A 194 -7.77 -15.37 18.84
N HIS A 195 -7.00 -16.05 18.00
CA HIS A 195 -7.52 -16.91 16.94
C HIS A 195 -6.63 -18.15 16.73
N GLN A 196 -7.15 -19.16 16.03
CA GLN A 196 -6.43 -20.42 15.75
C GLN A 196 -6.03 -20.59 14.29
N ALA A 197 -6.83 -20.04 13.38
CA ALA A 197 -6.59 -20.11 11.95
C ALA A 197 -6.22 -18.72 11.47
N GLU A 198 -5.20 -18.64 10.63
CA GLU A 198 -4.63 -17.42 10.07
C GLU A 198 -5.66 -16.32 9.80
N ALA A 199 -5.39 -15.13 10.37
CA ALA A 199 -6.17 -13.94 10.09
C ALA A 199 -5.36 -12.65 10.13
N THR A 200 -5.76 -11.74 9.25
CA THR A 200 -5.28 -10.36 9.23
C THR A 200 -6.30 -9.42 9.87
N TYR A 201 -5.78 -8.37 10.50
CA TYR A 201 -6.56 -7.31 11.14
C TYR A 201 -5.88 -5.95 10.86
N GLU A 202 -6.46 -5.16 9.97
CA GLU A 202 -5.84 -3.93 9.48
C GLU A 202 -6.67 -2.69 9.79
N HIS A 203 -6.00 -1.54 9.79
CA HIS A 203 -6.59 -0.21 9.92
C HIS A 203 -7.60 -0.06 11.08
N PRO A 204 -7.23 -0.42 12.33
CA PRO A 204 -8.14 -0.25 13.45
C PRO A 204 -8.46 1.23 13.67
N CYS A 205 -9.74 1.57 13.81
CA CYS A 205 -10.20 2.90 14.18
C CYS A 205 -11.33 2.86 15.21
N PHE A 206 -11.20 3.66 16.27
CA PHE A 206 -12.22 3.74 17.30
C PHE A 206 -13.44 4.55 16.83
N ALA A 207 -14.62 4.08 17.22
CA ALA A 207 -15.79 4.94 17.28
C ALA A 207 -15.58 6.07 18.30
N PRO A 208 -16.27 7.22 18.15
CA PRO A 208 -16.12 8.36 19.07
C PRO A 208 -16.41 8.05 20.54
N ASP A 209 -17.20 7.01 20.81
CA ASP A 209 -17.52 6.55 22.16
C ASP A 209 -16.42 5.70 22.83
N GLY A 210 -15.39 5.30 22.08
CA GLY A 210 -14.31 4.41 22.53
C GLY A 210 -14.74 2.96 22.81
N GLN A 211 -16.00 2.60 22.56
CA GLN A 211 -16.56 1.29 22.88
C GLN A 211 -16.62 0.36 21.66
N THR A 212 -16.61 0.92 20.45
CA THR A 212 -16.54 0.11 19.21
C THR A 212 -15.20 0.34 18.51
N LEU A 213 -14.57 -0.74 18.08
CA LEU A 213 -13.41 -0.70 17.19
C LEU A 213 -13.81 -1.22 15.81
N TYR A 214 -13.63 -0.41 14.76
CA TYR A 214 -13.78 -0.85 13.38
C TYR A 214 -12.43 -1.29 12.84
N ILE A 215 -12.41 -2.36 12.05
CA ILE A 215 -11.20 -2.97 11.47
C ILE A 215 -11.50 -3.51 10.07
N LEU A 216 -10.47 -3.74 9.27
CA LEU A 216 -10.55 -4.70 8.15
C LEU A 216 -10.08 -6.06 8.66
N SER A 217 -10.78 -7.14 8.28
CA SER A 217 -10.37 -8.49 8.66
C SER A 217 -10.79 -9.55 7.66
N ASN A 218 -9.99 -10.62 7.54
CA ASN A 218 -10.32 -11.83 6.79
C ASN A 218 -10.50 -13.06 7.71
N TYR A 219 -10.71 -12.87 9.02
CA TYR A 219 -10.94 -13.99 9.94
C TYR A 219 -12.13 -14.85 9.48
N GLN A 220 -11.86 -16.15 9.27
CA GLN A 220 -12.83 -17.12 8.72
C GLN A 220 -13.42 -16.74 7.33
N ARG A 221 -12.70 -15.93 6.55
CA ARG A 221 -13.08 -15.49 5.20
C ARG A 221 -11.88 -15.52 4.26
N GLU A 222 -12.13 -15.48 2.95
CA GLU A 222 -11.07 -15.42 1.94
C GLU A 222 -10.48 -14.02 1.77
N PHE A 223 -11.32 -12.99 1.90
CA PHE A 223 -11.00 -11.59 1.60
C PHE A 223 -11.17 -10.70 2.84
N LEU A 224 -10.34 -9.67 2.93
CA LEU A 224 -10.47 -8.57 3.88
C LEU A 224 -11.81 -7.86 3.70
N ALA A 225 -12.55 -7.69 4.80
CA ALA A 225 -13.82 -6.98 4.82
C ALA A 225 -13.90 -6.08 6.06
N PRO A 226 -14.61 -4.94 6.00
CA PRO A 226 -14.82 -4.09 7.15
C PRO A 226 -15.71 -4.79 8.19
N ALA A 227 -15.27 -4.74 9.43
CA ALA A 227 -15.91 -5.37 10.58
C ALA A 227 -15.84 -4.47 11.81
N SER A 228 -16.62 -4.80 12.84
CA SER A 228 -16.61 -4.15 14.14
C SER A 228 -16.41 -5.11 15.30
N LEU A 229 -15.83 -4.60 16.38
CA LEU A 229 -15.63 -5.26 17.66
C LEU A 229 -16.25 -4.37 18.74
N ASP A 230 -17.15 -4.94 19.54
CA ASP A 230 -17.76 -4.25 20.69
C ASP A 230 -16.93 -4.52 21.95
N LEU A 231 -16.16 -3.52 22.37
CA LEU A 231 -15.26 -3.59 23.52
C LEU A 231 -16.02 -3.51 24.85
N SER A 232 -17.27 -3.04 24.88
CA SER A 232 -18.08 -2.93 26.10
C SER A 232 -18.59 -4.29 26.61
N THR A 233 -18.78 -5.24 25.69
CA THR A 233 -19.44 -6.53 25.98
C THR A 233 -18.58 -7.55 26.72
N THR A 234 -17.39 -7.16 27.15
CA THR A 234 -16.38 -8.11 27.58
C THR A 234 -15.91 -7.86 28.99
N THR A 235 -16.25 -8.81 29.87
CA THR A 235 -15.75 -8.90 31.24
C THR A 235 -14.27 -9.28 31.25
N GLU A 236 -13.56 -8.87 32.30
CA GLU A 236 -12.19 -9.30 32.59
C GLU A 236 -12.05 -10.83 32.42
N GLY A 237 -11.09 -11.26 31.59
CA GLY A 237 -10.83 -12.67 31.28
C GLY A 237 -11.48 -13.21 30.00
N SER A 238 -12.30 -12.42 29.28
CA SER A 238 -12.78 -12.81 27.95
C SER A 238 -11.64 -12.78 26.92
N VAL A 239 -11.29 -13.96 26.39
CA VAL A 239 -10.14 -14.18 25.50
C VAL A 239 -10.40 -13.71 24.05
N HIS A 240 -11.66 -13.49 23.67
CA HIS A 240 -12.03 -13.12 22.30
C HIS A 240 -13.20 -12.14 22.28
N VAL A 241 -13.07 -11.03 21.55
CA VAL A 241 -14.18 -10.10 21.25
C VAL A 241 -14.83 -10.56 19.94
N PRO A 242 -16.15 -10.81 19.90
CA PRO A 242 -16.82 -11.21 18.65
C PRO A 242 -16.65 -10.16 17.54
N ILE A 243 -16.31 -10.64 16.35
CA ILE A 243 -16.18 -9.82 15.13
C ILE A 243 -17.53 -9.83 14.40
N SER A 244 -18.03 -8.65 14.06
CA SER A 244 -19.26 -8.46 13.28
C SER A 244 -18.94 -7.80 11.93
N TYR A 245 -19.07 -8.56 10.84
CA TYR A 245 -18.83 -8.05 9.49
C TYR A 245 -19.94 -7.10 9.04
N LEU A 246 -19.56 -5.94 8.47
CA LEU A 246 -20.49 -4.91 8.02
C LEU A 246 -21.01 -5.18 6.61
N VAL A 247 -20.17 -5.78 5.77
CA VAL A 247 -20.48 -6.13 4.38
C VAL A 247 -19.88 -7.48 4.04
N ASP A 248 -20.50 -8.17 3.08
CA ASP A 248 -19.92 -9.32 2.42
C ASP A 248 -19.24 -8.83 1.13
N THR A 249 -17.96 -9.14 0.94
CA THR A 249 -17.20 -8.75 -0.25
C THR A 249 -16.45 -9.96 -0.82
N SER A 250 -16.31 -9.98 -2.14
CA SER A 250 -15.53 -10.97 -2.90
C SER A 250 -14.16 -10.45 -3.32
N TRP A 251 -13.76 -9.31 -2.76
CA TRP A 251 -12.50 -8.61 -3.02
C TRP A 251 -12.00 -8.00 -1.72
N ASP A 252 -10.68 -7.86 -1.58
CA ASP A 252 -10.08 -7.25 -0.40
C ASP A 252 -10.49 -5.79 -0.27
N ALA A 253 -11.06 -5.42 0.87
CA ALA A 253 -11.09 -4.04 1.34
C ALA A 253 -9.67 -3.62 1.72
N GLU A 254 -9.26 -2.43 1.30
CA GLU A 254 -7.88 -1.94 1.37
C GLU A 254 -7.82 -0.40 1.42
N ALA A 255 -6.57 0.11 1.37
CA ALA A 255 -6.22 1.53 1.27
C ALA A 255 -6.81 2.39 2.40
N GLY A 256 -6.95 1.78 3.59
CA GLY A 256 -7.52 2.39 4.79
C GLY A 256 -8.92 1.92 5.13
N LEU A 257 -9.28 2.11 6.40
CA LEU A 257 -10.66 2.11 6.90
C LEU A 257 -10.84 3.38 7.71
N ALA A 258 -11.44 4.40 7.11
CA ALA A 258 -11.57 5.69 7.76
C ALA A 258 -13.01 5.93 8.22
N LEU A 259 -13.17 6.24 9.51
CA LEU A 259 -14.43 6.61 10.13
C LEU A 259 -14.62 8.13 10.11
N SER A 260 -15.81 8.59 9.78
CA SER A 260 -16.17 10.00 9.89
C SER A 260 -16.09 10.45 11.36
N PRO A 261 -15.69 11.70 11.67
CA PRO A 261 -15.55 12.18 13.04
C PRO A 261 -16.82 12.06 13.91
N ASP A 262 -18.00 12.05 13.28
CA ASP A 262 -19.28 11.86 13.97
C ASP A 262 -19.68 10.39 14.16
N GLY A 263 -18.83 9.44 13.72
CA GLY A 263 -19.00 8.01 13.89
C GLY A 263 -20.09 7.39 13.01
N LYS A 264 -20.57 8.08 11.96
CA LYS A 264 -21.74 7.62 11.18
C LYS A 264 -21.40 7.00 9.84
N LYS A 265 -20.23 7.28 9.26
CA LYS A 265 -19.86 6.82 7.92
C LYS A 265 -18.45 6.24 7.91
N LEU A 266 -18.27 5.17 7.15
CA LEU A 266 -16.97 4.60 6.83
C LEU A 266 -16.61 4.88 5.38
N ALA A 267 -15.31 4.96 5.10
CA ALA A 267 -14.76 4.97 3.75
C ALA A 267 -13.58 4.00 3.65
N TRP A 268 -13.48 3.28 2.52
CA TRP A 268 -12.38 2.37 2.17
C TRP A 268 -12.29 2.24 0.64
N ALA A 269 -11.29 1.52 0.14
CA ALA A 269 -11.25 1.08 -1.25
C ALA A 269 -11.39 -0.44 -1.36
N LEU A 270 -11.99 -0.94 -2.44
CA LEU A 270 -12.03 -2.37 -2.78
C LEU A 270 -11.06 -2.66 -3.92
N ASN A 271 -10.23 -3.68 -3.74
CA ASN A 271 -9.28 -4.19 -4.72
C ASN A 271 -9.95 -5.14 -5.72
N GLU A 272 -10.50 -4.62 -6.81
CA GLU A 272 -11.15 -5.41 -7.85
C GLU A 272 -10.13 -5.72 -8.96
N ASN A 273 -9.53 -6.92 -8.93
CA ASN A 273 -8.48 -7.37 -9.86
C ASN A 273 -7.26 -6.42 -9.94
N GLY A 274 -6.85 -5.79 -8.85
CA GLY A 274 -5.71 -4.86 -8.84
C GLY A 274 -6.09 -3.41 -9.12
N ARG A 275 -7.35 -3.08 -9.41
CA ARG A 275 -7.87 -1.70 -9.51
C ARG A 275 -8.75 -1.38 -8.32
N SER A 276 -8.72 -0.13 -7.86
CA SER A 276 -9.48 0.29 -6.69
C SER A 276 -10.85 0.86 -7.07
N ARG A 277 -11.88 0.49 -6.31
CA ARG A 277 -13.17 1.18 -6.26
C ARG A 277 -13.38 1.81 -4.89
N LEU A 278 -13.66 3.12 -4.83
CA LEU A 278 -14.00 3.78 -3.57
C LEU A 278 -15.36 3.33 -3.06
N VAL A 279 -15.45 3.13 -1.74
CA VAL A 279 -16.68 2.81 -1.04
C VAL A 279 -16.91 3.80 0.09
N PHE A 280 -18.14 4.29 0.19
CA PHE A 280 -18.63 5.08 1.32
C PHE A 280 -19.82 4.32 1.90
N TYR A 281 -19.88 4.17 3.22
CA TYR A 281 -20.90 3.34 3.86
C TYR A 281 -21.53 4.08 5.03
N ASP A 282 -22.86 4.14 5.05
CA ASP A 282 -23.61 4.71 6.16
C ASP A 282 -23.93 3.62 7.18
N LEU A 283 -23.36 3.75 8.39
CA LEU A 283 -23.45 2.76 9.46
C LEU A 283 -24.88 2.60 10.00
N LYS A 284 -25.70 3.66 9.93
CA LYS A 284 -27.07 3.64 10.44
C LYS A 284 -28.01 2.86 9.54
N SER A 285 -27.94 3.10 8.23
CA SER A 285 -28.77 2.43 7.24
C SER A 285 -28.19 1.11 6.75
N ALA A 286 -26.93 0.82 7.11
CA ALA A 286 -26.16 -0.35 6.68
C ALA A 286 -26.09 -0.46 5.15
N ARG A 287 -25.78 0.65 4.47
CA ARG A 287 -25.77 0.74 3.00
C ARG A 287 -24.58 1.52 2.47
N GLU A 288 -24.07 1.06 1.33
CA GLU A 288 -23.15 1.86 0.52
C GLU A 288 -23.87 3.10 -0.02
N LEU A 289 -23.20 4.25 0.09
CA LEU A 289 -23.61 5.51 -0.50
C LEU A 289 -23.13 5.55 -1.96
N PRO A 290 -23.98 5.98 -2.91
CA PRO A 290 -23.56 6.17 -4.29
C PRO A 290 -22.38 7.13 -4.41
N VAL A 291 -21.43 6.79 -5.29
CA VAL A 291 -20.28 7.62 -5.66
C VAL A 291 -20.07 7.55 -7.17
N SER A 292 -19.66 8.66 -7.79
CA SER A 292 -19.24 8.65 -9.20
C SER A 292 -18.01 7.76 -9.36
N ALA A 293 -18.01 6.90 -10.39
CA ALA A 293 -16.86 6.05 -10.67
C ALA A 293 -15.61 6.90 -10.97
N LEU A 294 -14.48 6.52 -10.38
CA LEU A 294 -13.16 7.00 -10.80
C LEU A 294 -12.78 6.37 -12.14
N SER A 295 -11.80 6.97 -12.82
CA SER A 295 -11.09 6.29 -13.90
C SER A 295 -10.40 5.02 -13.36
N ALA A 296 -9.88 4.18 -14.26
CA ALA A 296 -9.07 3.03 -13.84
C ALA A 296 -7.81 3.51 -13.09
N GLY A 297 -7.56 2.93 -11.93
CA GLY A 297 -6.41 3.26 -11.10
C GLY A 297 -6.43 2.56 -9.75
N VAL A 298 -5.57 3.03 -8.85
CA VAL A 298 -5.33 2.49 -7.51
C VAL A 298 -5.38 3.63 -6.50
N VAL A 299 -6.09 3.39 -5.40
CA VAL A 299 -6.10 4.24 -4.21
C VAL A 299 -5.06 3.69 -3.24
N GLU A 300 -4.13 4.52 -2.78
CA GLU A 300 -3.01 4.09 -1.91
C GLU A 300 -3.20 4.48 -0.43
N GLY A 301 -4.22 5.28 -0.13
CA GLY A 301 -4.58 5.67 1.23
C GLY A 301 -5.66 6.74 1.23
N LEU A 302 -6.48 6.79 2.28
CA LEU A 302 -7.54 7.78 2.46
C LEU A 302 -7.75 8.20 3.92
N THR A 303 -8.29 9.41 4.12
CA THR A 303 -8.60 9.95 5.45
C THR A 303 -9.79 10.91 5.40
N TRP A 304 -10.63 10.87 6.43
CA TRP A 304 -11.67 11.89 6.63
C TRP A 304 -11.06 13.21 7.08
N SER A 305 -11.69 14.31 6.67
CA SER A 305 -11.42 15.61 7.25
C SER A 305 -11.93 15.65 8.69
N PRO A 306 -11.22 16.33 9.63
CA PRO A 306 -11.67 16.44 11.03
C PRO A 306 -13.06 17.06 11.22
N LYS A 307 -13.56 17.84 10.26
CA LYS A 307 -14.94 18.36 10.24
C LYS A 307 -15.96 17.43 9.59
N GLY A 308 -15.54 16.29 9.03
CA GLY A 308 -16.40 15.21 8.53
C GLY A 308 -17.12 15.47 7.21
N MET A 309 -16.74 16.51 6.46
CA MET A 309 -17.42 16.88 5.21
C MET A 309 -16.77 16.28 3.96
N GLN A 310 -15.50 15.86 4.06
CA GLN A 310 -14.68 15.47 2.92
C GLN A 310 -13.77 14.30 3.27
N VAL A 311 -13.43 13.49 2.27
CA VAL A 311 -12.37 12.49 2.32
C VAL A 311 -11.27 12.90 1.36
N ALA A 312 -10.03 12.90 1.84
CA ALA A 312 -8.83 13.05 1.02
C ALA A 312 -8.21 11.68 0.76
N PHE A 313 -7.69 11.46 -0.44
CA PHE A 313 -7.06 10.20 -0.80
C PHE A 313 -6.00 10.39 -1.89
N SER A 314 -5.05 9.45 -1.96
CA SER A 314 -4.08 9.36 -3.05
C SER A 314 -4.62 8.45 -4.14
N PHE A 315 -4.53 8.90 -5.39
CA PHE A 315 -4.99 8.13 -6.53
C PHE A 315 -4.05 8.27 -7.72
N ASN A 316 -3.77 7.15 -8.36
CA ASN A 316 -2.85 7.05 -9.49
C ASN A 316 -3.25 5.88 -10.40
N GLY A 317 -2.77 5.84 -11.64
CA GLY A 317 -3.14 4.80 -12.59
C GLY A 317 -2.06 4.63 -13.65
N THR A 318 -2.32 3.90 -14.73
CA THR A 318 -1.26 3.66 -15.72
C THR A 318 -1.05 4.84 -16.68
N THR A 319 -2.05 5.69 -16.83
CA THR A 319 -1.99 6.87 -17.71
C THR A 319 -2.09 8.20 -16.97
N HIS A 320 -2.08 8.15 -15.64
CA HIS A 320 -2.05 9.33 -14.76
C HIS A 320 -1.22 9.06 -13.52
N ASN A 321 -0.40 10.04 -13.14
CA ASN A 321 0.51 9.95 -12.00
C ASN A 321 -0.21 10.22 -10.67
N GLY A 322 0.45 9.88 -9.57
CA GLY A 322 -0.09 10.05 -8.23
C GLY A 322 -0.40 11.50 -7.90
N ASN A 323 -1.63 11.74 -7.48
CA ASN A 323 -2.09 13.04 -7.01
C ASN A 323 -3.00 12.85 -5.79
N ILE A 324 -3.22 13.95 -5.06
CA ILE A 324 -4.20 14.02 -3.98
C ILE A 324 -5.54 14.43 -4.56
N TRP A 325 -6.58 13.70 -4.15
CA TRP A 325 -7.97 13.91 -4.53
C TRP A 325 -8.83 14.15 -3.31
N LEU A 326 -9.91 14.89 -3.50
CA LEU A 326 -10.95 15.13 -2.52
C LEU A 326 -12.30 14.64 -3.02
N VAL A 327 -13.09 14.11 -2.11
CA VAL A 327 -14.51 13.86 -2.35
C VAL A 327 -15.33 14.36 -1.18
N SER A 328 -16.34 15.17 -1.48
CA SER A 328 -17.30 15.63 -0.47
C SER A 328 -18.39 14.60 -0.30
N VAL A 329 -18.74 14.28 0.95
CA VAL A 329 -19.72 13.24 1.27
C VAL A 329 -20.86 13.85 2.06
N ASP A 330 -22.09 13.72 1.55
CA ASP A 330 -23.30 14.13 2.25
C ASP A 330 -24.06 12.91 2.81
N GLU A 331 -25.25 13.11 3.37
CA GLU A 331 -26.04 12.03 3.96
C GLU A 331 -26.50 10.97 2.95
N THR A 332 -26.56 11.33 1.67
CA THR A 332 -27.19 10.52 0.63
C THR A 332 -26.22 9.98 -0.41
N LYS A 333 -25.07 10.63 -0.59
CA LYS A 333 -24.07 10.25 -1.61
C LYS A 333 -22.70 10.88 -1.34
N ALA A 334 -21.69 10.32 -1.98
CA ALA A 334 -20.44 10.99 -2.25
C ALA A 334 -20.52 11.74 -3.59
N ARG A 335 -19.96 12.95 -3.64
CA ARG A 335 -19.91 13.76 -4.86
C ARG A 335 -18.85 13.24 -5.83
N GLU A 336 -18.73 13.88 -6.98
CA GLU A 336 -17.65 13.59 -7.92
C GLU A 336 -16.29 13.92 -7.28
N PRO A 337 -15.33 12.98 -7.27
CA PRO A 337 -13.99 13.23 -6.77
C PRO A 337 -13.26 14.31 -7.60
N GLN A 338 -12.49 15.15 -6.92
CA GLN A 338 -11.76 16.26 -7.52
C GLN A 338 -10.27 16.18 -7.18
N GLN A 339 -9.42 16.23 -8.19
CA GLN A 339 -7.98 16.33 -8.01
C GLN A 339 -7.62 17.72 -7.47
N ILE A 340 -6.80 17.79 -6.43
CA ILE A 340 -6.43 19.06 -5.76
C ILE A 340 -4.94 19.42 -5.84
N THR A 341 -4.11 18.48 -6.27
CA THR A 341 -2.71 18.70 -6.66
C THR A 341 -2.57 18.55 -8.17
N SER A 342 -1.53 19.13 -8.77
CA SER A 342 -1.23 18.96 -10.19
C SER A 342 0.26 18.65 -10.37
N ILE A 343 0.64 17.41 -10.06
CA ILE A 343 2.03 16.97 -10.13
C ILE A 343 2.43 16.68 -11.59
N ALA A 344 3.64 17.09 -11.98
CA ALA A 344 4.08 16.99 -13.36
C ALA A 344 4.29 15.53 -13.81
N MET A 345 3.69 15.18 -14.94
CA MET A 345 3.88 13.85 -15.56
C MET A 345 5.06 13.84 -16.54
N ASN A 346 5.42 14.97 -17.14
CA ASN A 346 6.52 15.10 -18.13
C ASN A 346 6.42 14.18 -19.36
N VAL A 347 5.29 13.48 -19.51
CA VAL A 347 4.90 12.63 -20.64
C VAL A 347 3.44 12.95 -20.98
N GLU A 348 3.12 12.97 -22.27
CA GLU A 348 1.75 13.18 -22.75
C GLU A 348 0.87 11.97 -22.38
N PRO A 349 -0.15 12.11 -21.52
CA PRO A 349 -0.96 10.98 -21.03
C PRO A 349 -1.59 10.17 -22.15
N SER A 350 -2.01 10.86 -23.22
CA SER A 350 -2.62 10.22 -24.38
C SER A 350 -1.66 9.30 -25.15
N THR A 351 -0.34 9.36 -24.92
CA THR A 351 0.66 8.47 -25.52
C THR A 351 0.89 7.19 -24.72
N LEU A 352 0.48 7.16 -23.45
CA LEU A 352 0.62 6.01 -22.56
C LEU A 352 -0.41 4.92 -22.89
N VAL A 353 -0.10 3.68 -22.51
CA VAL A 353 -0.91 2.49 -22.83
C VAL A 353 -1.56 1.93 -21.57
N GLU A 354 -2.89 1.89 -21.54
CA GLU A 354 -3.65 1.12 -20.54
C GLU A 354 -3.61 -0.38 -20.87
N PRO A 355 -3.57 -1.26 -19.85
CA PRO A 355 -3.63 -2.69 -20.08
C PRO A 355 -5.08 -3.19 -20.22
N GLU A 356 -5.18 -4.34 -20.88
CA GLU A 356 -6.35 -5.22 -20.84
C GLU A 356 -6.17 -6.24 -19.72
N LEU A 357 -7.19 -6.44 -18.89
CA LEU A 357 -7.22 -7.58 -17.97
C LEU A 357 -7.66 -8.82 -18.75
N ILE A 358 -6.80 -9.84 -18.79
CA ILE A 358 -7.05 -11.12 -19.44
C ILE A 358 -6.88 -12.26 -18.45
N HIS A 359 -7.33 -13.45 -18.84
CA HIS A 359 -7.08 -14.70 -18.11
C HIS A 359 -6.55 -15.74 -19.09
N TYR A 360 -5.63 -16.59 -18.62
CA TYR A 360 -5.17 -17.73 -19.39
C TYR A 360 -5.14 -19.00 -18.51
N PRO A 361 -5.47 -20.17 -19.08
CA PRO A 361 -5.42 -21.43 -18.35
C PRO A 361 -3.96 -21.86 -18.11
N SER A 362 -3.67 -22.26 -16.87
CA SER A 362 -2.40 -22.90 -16.52
C SER A 362 -2.43 -24.42 -16.75
N PHE A 363 -1.33 -25.10 -16.43
CA PHE A 363 -1.12 -26.53 -16.66
C PHE A 363 -2.15 -27.44 -15.96
N ASP A 364 -2.79 -26.96 -14.89
CA ASP A 364 -3.81 -27.65 -14.10
C ASP A 364 -5.23 -27.10 -14.33
N GLY A 365 -5.40 -26.19 -15.31
CA GLY A 365 -6.68 -25.55 -15.62
C GLY A 365 -7.04 -24.39 -14.69
N LEU A 366 -6.15 -23.98 -13.78
CA LEU A 366 -6.31 -22.73 -13.03
C LEU A 366 -6.22 -21.54 -13.99
N GLU A 367 -7.22 -20.65 -13.96
CA GLU A 367 -7.18 -19.40 -14.72
C GLU A 367 -6.28 -18.38 -14.02
N ILE A 368 -5.24 -17.94 -14.72
CA ILE A 368 -4.28 -16.96 -14.20
C ILE A 368 -4.68 -15.56 -14.69
N PRO A 369 -5.08 -14.64 -13.79
CA PRO A 369 -5.36 -13.26 -14.14
C PRO A 369 -4.07 -12.55 -14.53
N ALA A 370 -4.11 -11.77 -15.59
CA ALA A 370 -2.95 -11.03 -16.07
C ALA A 370 -3.32 -9.72 -16.73
N TYR A 371 -2.47 -8.72 -16.56
CA TYR A 371 -2.55 -7.48 -17.32
C TYR A 371 -1.72 -7.60 -18.58
N TYR A 372 -2.37 -7.48 -19.74
CA TYR A 372 -1.72 -7.48 -21.05
C TYR A 372 -1.69 -6.07 -21.63
N TYR A 373 -0.47 -5.57 -21.85
CA TYR A 373 -0.22 -4.29 -22.50
C TYR A 373 0.11 -4.52 -23.96
N ARG A 374 -0.78 -4.06 -24.84
CA ARG A 374 -0.56 -4.09 -26.29
C ARG A 374 0.06 -2.75 -26.74
N PRO A 375 1.26 -2.75 -27.34
CA PRO A 375 1.87 -1.53 -27.82
C PRO A 375 1.06 -0.96 -28.97
N ARG A 376 1.00 0.38 -29.05
CA ARG A 376 0.34 1.08 -30.18
C ARG A 376 1.18 1.05 -31.44
N GLY A 377 2.51 1.06 -31.29
CA GLY A 377 3.45 1.01 -32.40
C GLY A 377 3.57 -0.40 -32.98
N THR A 378 3.54 -0.50 -34.30
CA THR A 378 3.72 -1.77 -35.03
C THR A 378 5.14 -1.99 -35.54
N SER A 379 6.10 -1.15 -35.12
CA SER A 379 7.47 -1.12 -35.64
C SER A 379 8.27 -2.41 -35.43
N ARG A 380 7.86 -3.25 -34.47
CA ARG A 380 8.52 -4.53 -34.15
C ARG A 380 7.67 -5.76 -34.49
N VAL A 381 6.49 -5.56 -35.07
CA VAL A 381 5.59 -6.64 -35.49
C VAL A 381 6.24 -7.37 -36.67
N THR A 382 6.28 -8.70 -36.66
CA THR A 382 6.75 -9.48 -37.83
C THR A 382 5.79 -9.32 -39.02
N GLU A 383 6.21 -9.78 -40.19
CA GLU A 383 5.31 -9.92 -41.36
C GLU A 383 4.08 -10.77 -41.03
N ASP A 384 4.23 -11.79 -40.18
CA ASP A 384 3.14 -12.66 -39.70
C ASP A 384 2.29 -12.04 -38.58
N GLY A 385 2.51 -10.78 -38.21
CA GLY A 385 1.72 -10.08 -37.19
C GLY A 385 2.15 -10.32 -35.73
N LEU A 386 3.27 -11.01 -35.50
CA LEU A 386 3.73 -11.41 -34.16
C LEU A 386 4.61 -10.34 -33.50
N GLN A 387 4.46 -10.17 -32.19
CA GLN A 387 5.16 -9.12 -31.42
C GLN A 387 6.25 -9.71 -30.51
N PRO A 388 7.35 -8.97 -30.24
CA PRO A 388 8.20 -9.30 -29.12
C PRO A 388 7.46 -9.01 -27.81
N VAL A 389 7.58 -9.90 -26.82
CA VAL A 389 6.86 -9.80 -25.54
C VAL A 389 7.83 -9.84 -24.37
N ILE A 390 7.57 -9.02 -23.36
CA ILE A 390 8.21 -9.09 -22.04
C ILE A 390 7.19 -9.68 -21.07
N ILE A 391 7.53 -10.80 -20.43
CA ILE A 391 6.79 -11.31 -19.27
C ILE A 391 7.36 -10.63 -18.03
N PHE A 392 6.54 -9.91 -17.28
CA PHE A 392 6.96 -9.28 -16.04
C PHE A 392 6.36 -9.97 -14.82
N VAL A 393 7.18 -10.31 -13.85
CA VAL A 393 6.76 -10.93 -12.58
C VAL A 393 6.95 -9.94 -11.44
N HIS A 394 5.87 -9.65 -10.72
CA HIS A 394 5.89 -8.72 -9.58
C HIS A 394 6.66 -9.30 -8.38
N GLY A 395 7.10 -8.43 -7.46
CA GLY A 395 7.66 -8.84 -6.16
C GLY A 395 6.56 -9.35 -5.22
N GLY A 396 6.89 -10.08 -4.16
CA GLY A 396 5.92 -10.84 -3.36
C GLY A 396 6.60 -12.02 -2.65
N PRO A 397 6.00 -13.23 -2.63
CA PRO A 397 4.88 -13.67 -3.48
C PRO A 397 3.53 -13.05 -3.11
N GLU A 398 3.33 -12.70 -1.83
CA GLU A 398 2.08 -12.22 -1.21
C GLU A 398 1.76 -10.75 -1.54
N SER A 399 2.05 -10.33 -2.77
CA SER A 399 1.71 -9.02 -3.32
C SER A 399 1.00 -9.20 -4.65
N GLN A 400 0.75 -8.11 -5.38
CA GLN A 400 -0.05 -8.13 -6.59
C GLN A 400 0.54 -7.17 -7.63
N PHE A 401 0.58 -7.59 -8.89
CA PHE A 401 0.72 -6.64 -9.99
C PHE A 401 -0.55 -5.80 -10.10
N ARG A 402 -0.36 -4.48 -10.02
CA ARG A 402 -1.42 -3.49 -10.14
C ARG A 402 -1.06 -2.42 -11.18
N PRO A 403 -2.02 -1.94 -11.99
CA PRO A 403 -1.76 -1.05 -13.12
C PRO A 403 -1.65 0.43 -12.68
N LEU A 404 -0.58 0.77 -11.96
CA LEU A 404 -0.34 2.10 -11.39
C LEU A 404 1.05 2.67 -11.75
N TYR A 405 1.15 3.98 -12.06
CA TYR A 405 2.38 4.60 -12.54
C TYR A 405 3.48 4.70 -11.48
N ALA A 406 3.09 4.90 -10.22
CA ALA A 406 4.03 5.06 -9.12
C ALA A 406 4.85 3.79 -8.85
N ALA A 407 4.46 2.65 -9.40
CA ALA A 407 5.24 1.43 -9.28
C ALA A 407 6.56 1.52 -10.09
N PRO A 408 7.70 1.08 -9.54
CA PRO A 408 9.02 1.31 -10.14
C PRO A 408 9.22 0.64 -11.51
N TRP A 409 8.37 -0.34 -11.87
CA TRP A 409 8.39 -1.00 -13.18
C TRP A 409 7.55 -0.29 -14.25
N MET A 410 6.60 0.58 -13.88
CA MET A 410 5.69 1.19 -14.85
C MET A 410 6.38 2.20 -15.80
N PRO A 411 7.30 3.06 -15.33
CA PRO A 411 8.07 3.92 -16.23
C PRO A 411 8.82 3.15 -17.34
N PRO A 412 9.65 2.11 -17.05
CA PRO A 412 10.28 1.34 -18.10
C PRO A 412 9.27 0.55 -18.96
N PHE A 413 8.12 0.13 -18.42
CA PHE A 413 7.07 -0.50 -19.24
C PHE A 413 6.59 0.41 -20.36
N GLN A 414 6.18 1.64 -20.03
CA GLN A 414 5.66 2.59 -21.01
C GLN A 414 6.72 2.93 -22.07
N TYR A 415 7.99 2.96 -21.68
CA TYR A 415 9.10 3.06 -22.62
C TYR A 415 9.20 1.84 -23.56
N TYR A 416 9.17 0.61 -23.03
CA TYR A 416 9.22 -0.62 -23.85
C TYR A 416 8.00 -0.74 -24.78
N LEU A 417 6.82 -0.34 -24.32
CA LEU A 417 5.59 -0.28 -25.10
C LEU A 417 5.72 0.70 -26.27
N ASN A 418 6.31 1.87 -26.02
CA ASN A 418 6.61 2.85 -27.06
C ASN A 418 7.67 2.33 -28.05
N LEU A 419 8.60 1.48 -27.60
CA LEU A 419 9.54 0.77 -28.50
C LEU A 419 8.87 -0.38 -29.28
N GLY A 420 7.63 -0.75 -28.99
CA GLY A 420 6.89 -1.82 -29.69
C GLY A 420 7.01 -3.21 -29.05
N PHE A 421 7.41 -3.30 -27.77
CA PHE A 421 7.30 -4.55 -27.00
C PHE A 421 5.92 -4.62 -26.35
N ALA A 422 5.25 -5.76 -26.47
CA ALA A 422 4.11 -6.08 -25.62
C ALA A 422 4.57 -6.55 -24.24
N ILE A 423 3.72 -6.39 -23.24
CA ILE A 423 4.02 -6.81 -21.87
C ILE A 423 2.87 -7.66 -21.35
N LEU A 424 3.19 -8.82 -20.79
CA LEU A 424 2.26 -9.61 -19.98
C LEU A 424 2.74 -9.55 -18.53
N ALA A 425 1.89 -9.06 -17.63
CA ALA A 425 2.14 -9.04 -16.20
C ALA A 425 1.11 -9.94 -15.50
N PRO A 426 1.38 -11.24 -15.37
CA PRO A 426 0.50 -12.15 -14.66
C PRO A 426 0.57 -11.93 -13.15
N ASN A 427 -0.59 -12.03 -12.52
CA ASN A 427 -0.71 -12.35 -11.11
C ASN A 427 -0.74 -13.86 -11.02
N VAL A 428 0.46 -14.47 -10.98
CA VAL A 428 0.64 -15.93 -10.87
C VAL A 428 0.05 -16.45 -9.56
N ARG A 429 -0.17 -17.76 -9.45
CA ARG A 429 -0.59 -18.34 -8.16
C ARG A 429 0.39 -17.91 -7.05
N GLY A 430 -0.12 -17.55 -5.88
CA GLY A 430 0.65 -16.83 -4.85
C GLY A 430 0.33 -15.35 -4.71
N SER A 431 -0.15 -14.68 -5.77
CA SER A 431 -0.47 -13.25 -5.70
C SER A 431 -1.62 -12.94 -4.73
N SER A 432 -1.55 -11.81 -4.04
CA SER A 432 -2.66 -11.28 -3.23
C SER A 432 -3.77 -10.66 -4.08
N GLY A 433 -4.90 -10.31 -3.46
CA GLY A 433 -6.09 -9.75 -4.14
C GLY A 433 -7.03 -10.80 -4.75
N TYR A 434 -6.72 -12.08 -4.62
CA TYR A 434 -7.53 -13.22 -5.13
C TYR A 434 -7.95 -14.20 -4.02
N GLY A 435 -7.80 -13.78 -2.76
CA GLY A 435 -8.18 -14.53 -1.56
C GLY A 435 -7.06 -15.41 -1.00
N LYS A 436 -7.10 -15.68 0.31
CA LYS A 436 -6.08 -16.47 1.03
C LYS A 436 -5.75 -17.79 0.35
N LYS A 437 -6.75 -18.52 -0.15
CA LYS A 437 -6.51 -19.78 -0.86
C LYS A 437 -5.61 -19.62 -2.09
N TYR A 438 -5.74 -18.52 -2.84
CA TYR A 438 -4.92 -18.28 -4.03
C TYR A 438 -3.47 -17.96 -3.65
N VAL A 439 -3.28 -17.23 -2.54
CA VAL A 439 -1.95 -16.92 -1.99
C VAL A 439 -1.20 -18.20 -1.57
N HIS A 440 -1.87 -19.13 -0.89
CA HIS A 440 -1.24 -20.39 -0.47
C HIS A 440 -0.88 -21.36 -1.61
N LEU A 441 -1.26 -21.06 -2.86
CA LEU A 441 -0.87 -21.89 -4.02
C LEU A 441 0.63 -21.80 -4.36
N ASP A 442 1.37 -20.87 -3.75
CA ASP A 442 2.83 -20.74 -3.86
C ASP A 442 3.61 -21.30 -2.66
N ASP A 443 2.92 -21.92 -1.70
CA ASP A 443 3.54 -22.32 -0.44
C ASP A 443 4.55 -23.45 -0.60
N VAL A 444 5.76 -23.22 -0.10
CA VAL A 444 6.79 -24.23 0.13
C VAL A 444 7.05 -25.07 -1.14
N GLY A 445 6.58 -26.32 -1.18
CA GLY A 445 6.78 -27.25 -2.29
C GLY A 445 5.89 -26.98 -3.51
N LEU A 446 4.90 -26.11 -3.38
CA LEU A 446 3.99 -25.72 -4.47
C LEU A 446 4.60 -24.63 -5.36
N ARG A 447 5.61 -23.90 -4.89
CA ARG A 447 6.25 -22.79 -5.59
C ARG A 447 6.67 -23.04 -7.05
N PRO A 448 7.15 -24.25 -7.44
CA PRO A 448 7.43 -24.53 -8.84
C PRO A 448 6.22 -24.40 -9.78
N ASN A 449 5.00 -24.52 -9.25
CA ASN A 449 3.76 -24.36 -10.04
C ASN A 449 3.57 -22.92 -10.53
N SER A 450 4.00 -21.93 -9.77
CA SER A 450 3.99 -20.51 -10.20
C SER A 450 4.92 -20.28 -11.39
N VAL A 451 6.02 -21.04 -11.47
CA VAL A 451 6.93 -21.01 -12.63
C VAL A 451 6.28 -21.67 -13.85
N ALA A 452 5.49 -22.72 -13.63
CA ALA A 452 4.69 -23.35 -14.67
C ALA A 452 3.55 -22.45 -15.18
N ASP A 453 2.99 -21.56 -14.34
CA ASP A 453 2.05 -20.52 -14.79
C ASP A 453 2.69 -19.61 -15.85
N LEU A 454 3.95 -19.21 -15.66
CA LEU A 454 4.68 -18.39 -16.64
C LEU A 454 4.85 -19.10 -17.98
N LYS A 455 5.21 -20.40 -17.96
CA LYS A 455 5.27 -21.22 -19.17
C LYS A 455 3.91 -21.29 -19.87
N ALA A 456 2.83 -21.50 -19.12
CA ALA A 456 1.49 -21.54 -19.68
C ALA A 456 1.09 -20.20 -20.33
N GLY A 457 1.45 -19.07 -19.71
CA GLY A 457 1.24 -17.73 -20.26
C GLY A 457 1.98 -17.51 -21.58
N VAL A 458 3.24 -17.98 -21.68
CA VAL A 458 4.02 -17.95 -22.93
C VAL A 458 3.36 -18.79 -24.03
N GLU A 459 2.97 -20.03 -23.71
CA GLU A 459 2.31 -20.93 -24.67
C GLU A 459 0.95 -20.39 -25.13
N TRP A 460 0.21 -19.75 -24.22
CA TRP A 460 -1.05 -19.08 -24.54
C TRP A 460 -0.82 -17.91 -25.51
N LEU A 461 0.15 -17.03 -25.24
CA LEU A 461 0.46 -15.90 -26.11
C LEU A 461 0.86 -16.33 -27.54
N ILE A 462 1.64 -17.40 -27.67
CA ILE A 462 2.05 -17.94 -28.98
C ILE A 462 0.83 -18.50 -29.73
N ARG A 463 -0.01 -19.27 -29.04
CA ARG A 463 -1.21 -19.89 -29.61
C ARG A 463 -2.22 -18.86 -30.11
N GLU A 464 -2.38 -17.77 -29.37
CA GLU A 464 -3.24 -16.63 -29.73
C GLU A 464 -2.63 -15.72 -30.81
N GLY A 465 -1.43 -16.04 -31.33
CA GLY A 465 -0.73 -15.23 -32.32
C GLY A 465 -0.31 -13.85 -31.79
N LYS A 466 -0.16 -13.71 -30.47
CA LYS A 466 0.20 -12.45 -29.80
C LYS A 466 1.72 -12.29 -29.65
N ALA A 467 2.47 -13.39 -29.60
CA ALA A 467 3.91 -13.39 -29.39
C ALA A 467 4.69 -14.10 -30.51
N ASP A 468 5.85 -13.54 -30.84
CA ASP A 468 6.88 -14.24 -31.62
C ASP A 468 7.67 -15.17 -30.68
N PRO A 469 7.63 -16.50 -30.89
CA PRO A 469 8.26 -17.47 -29.99
C PRO A 469 9.78 -17.30 -29.85
N LYS A 470 10.45 -16.58 -30.76
CA LYS A 470 11.90 -16.32 -30.68
C LYS A 470 12.24 -14.99 -30.01
N ARG A 471 11.24 -14.20 -29.61
CA ARG A 471 11.41 -12.83 -29.07
C ARG A 471 10.59 -12.61 -27.80
N ILE A 472 10.64 -13.57 -26.89
CA ILE A 472 10.01 -13.49 -25.56
C ILE A 472 11.11 -13.34 -24.50
N GLY A 473 11.05 -12.26 -23.73
CA GLY A 473 11.93 -12.02 -22.59
C GLY A 473 11.17 -12.11 -21.27
N ILE A 474 11.88 -12.31 -20.17
CA ILE A 474 11.32 -12.27 -18.81
C ILE A 474 12.04 -11.24 -17.94
N MET A 475 11.30 -10.57 -17.06
CA MET A 475 11.80 -9.57 -16.13
C MET A 475 11.07 -9.68 -14.79
N GLY A 476 11.74 -9.38 -13.68
CA GLY A 476 11.10 -9.35 -12.37
C GLY A 476 11.99 -8.79 -11.27
N ARG A 477 11.38 -8.36 -10.15
CA ARG A 477 12.09 -7.78 -8.99
C ARG A 477 11.79 -8.56 -7.71
N SER A 478 12.78 -8.71 -6.82
CA SER A 478 12.62 -9.40 -5.52
C SER A 478 12.16 -10.85 -5.75
N TYR A 479 11.02 -11.29 -5.21
CA TYR A 479 10.44 -12.59 -5.55
C TYR A 479 10.26 -12.78 -7.07
N GLY A 480 9.88 -11.73 -7.81
CA GLY A 480 9.84 -11.77 -9.27
C GLY A 480 11.21 -12.02 -9.91
N GLY A 481 12.30 -11.58 -9.28
CA GLY A 481 13.67 -11.89 -9.69
C GLY A 481 14.03 -13.37 -9.44
N TYR A 482 13.60 -13.93 -8.30
CA TYR A 482 13.64 -15.39 -8.09
C TYR A 482 12.89 -16.13 -9.21
N MET A 483 11.69 -15.67 -9.56
CA MET A 483 10.88 -16.27 -10.63
C MET A 483 11.56 -16.19 -12.00
N VAL A 484 12.29 -15.10 -12.29
CA VAL A 484 13.15 -15.01 -13.48
C VAL A 484 14.20 -16.11 -13.48
N LEU A 485 14.97 -16.23 -12.39
CA LEU A 485 16.03 -17.24 -12.26
C LEU A 485 15.47 -18.68 -12.35
N ALA A 486 14.34 -18.94 -11.72
CA ALA A 486 13.66 -20.23 -11.76
C ALA A 486 13.13 -20.55 -13.16
N ALA A 487 12.55 -19.57 -13.86
CA ALA A 487 12.01 -19.76 -15.21
C ALA A 487 13.11 -20.08 -16.24
N ILE A 488 14.25 -19.39 -16.18
CA ILE A 488 15.34 -19.58 -17.15
C ILE A 488 16.14 -20.86 -16.90
N THR A 489 16.09 -21.40 -15.69
CA THR A 489 16.73 -22.68 -15.34
C THR A 489 15.80 -23.86 -15.61
N THR A 490 14.50 -23.70 -15.42
CA THR A 490 13.50 -24.76 -15.62
C THR A 490 13.05 -24.89 -17.08
N TYR A 491 12.90 -23.77 -17.78
CA TYR A 491 12.40 -23.70 -19.17
C TYR A 491 13.31 -22.81 -20.05
N PRO A 492 14.62 -23.11 -20.15
CA PRO A 492 15.61 -22.25 -20.82
C PRO A 492 15.28 -21.95 -22.29
N GLU A 493 14.57 -22.84 -22.96
CA GLU A 493 14.21 -22.74 -24.38
C GLU A 493 13.15 -21.67 -24.69
N LEU A 494 12.42 -21.18 -23.68
CA LEU A 494 11.34 -20.20 -23.87
C LEU A 494 11.84 -18.74 -23.94
N TRP A 495 13.04 -18.47 -23.42
CA TRP A 495 13.46 -17.11 -23.11
C TRP A 495 14.61 -16.64 -24.02
N ALA A 496 14.35 -15.59 -24.78
CA ALA A 496 15.36 -14.90 -25.59
C ALA A 496 16.24 -13.96 -24.74
N ALA A 497 15.73 -13.49 -23.60
CA ALA A 497 16.44 -12.62 -22.66
C ALA A 497 15.81 -12.71 -21.25
N ALA A 498 16.60 -12.38 -20.23
CA ALA A 498 16.16 -12.38 -18.83
C ALA A 498 16.76 -11.19 -18.08
N VAL A 499 15.96 -10.54 -17.25
CA VAL A 499 16.38 -9.43 -16.38
C VAL A 499 15.95 -9.73 -14.95
N ASP A 500 16.92 -10.12 -14.12
CA ASP A 500 16.76 -10.27 -12.68
C ASP A 500 17.10 -8.95 -11.97
N MET A 501 16.17 -8.44 -11.16
CA MET A 501 16.38 -7.28 -10.28
C MET A 501 16.28 -7.72 -8.82
N VAL A 502 17.43 -7.75 -8.12
CA VAL A 502 17.52 -8.11 -6.69
C VAL A 502 16.80 -9.41 -6.31
N GLY A 503 16.87 -10.42 -7.19
CA GLY A 503 16.21 -11.71 -7.00
C GLY A 503 16.88 -12.63 -5.98
N ILE A 504 16.06 -13.52 -5.40
CA ILE A 504 16.53 -14.54 -4.46
C ILE A 504 17.12 -15.71 -5.27
N ALA A 505 18.45 -15.73 -5.41
CA ALA A 505 19.15 -16.82 -6.11
C ALA A 505 19.32 -18.09 -5.26
N ASN A 506 19.32 -17.97 -3.94
CA ASN A 506 19.44 -19.07 -3.00
C ASN A 506 18.70 -18.75 -1.69
N PHE A 507 17.66 -19.53 -1.38
CA PHE A 507 16.85 -19.34 -0.17
C PHE A 507 17.62 -19.56 1.13
N VAL A 508 18.62 -20.46 1.17
CA VAL A 508 19.39 -20.72 2.39
C VAL A 508 20.20 -19.48 2.77
N SER A 509 21.02 -18.98 1.84
CA SER A 509 21.81 -17.78 2.10
C SER A 509 20.93 -16.55 2.28
N PHE A 510 19.77 -16.48 1.62
CA PHE A 510 18.82 -15.39 1.84
C PHE A 510 18.32 -15.41 3.29
N LEU A 511 17.77 -16.52 3.78
CA LEU A 511 17.27 -16.64 5.15
C LEU A 511 18.36 -16.47 6.22
N GLU A 512 19.60 -16.82 5.93
CA GLU A 512 20.74 -16.60 6.83
C GLU A 512 21.18 -15.12 6.93
N ASN A 513 20.87 -14.28 5.92
CA ASN A 513 21.36 -12.90 5.82
C ASN A 513 20.25 -11.84 5.82
N THR A 514 18.97 -12.25 5.78
CA THR A 514 17.84 -11.34 6.01
C THR A 514 17.85 -10.84 7.45
N GLY A 515 17.37 -9.61 7.67
CA GLY A 515 17.27 -9.02 9.01
C GLY A 515 16.58 -9.97 9.98
N PRO A 516 17.00 -10.03 11.25
CA PRO A 516 16.47 -11.00 12.22
C PRO A 516 15.03 -10.72 12.68
N TRP A 517 14.36 -9.71 12.13
CA TRP A 517 13.06 -9.21 12.58
C TRP A 517 11.89 -9.64 11.71
#